data_AF-A0A1Q4C6G4-F1
#
_entry.id   AF-A0A1Q4C6G4-F1
#
_cell.length_a   1.000
_cell.length_b   1.000
_cell.length_c   1.000
_cell.angle_alpha   90.00
_cell.angle_beta   90.00
_cell.angle_gamma   90.00
#
_symmetry.space_group_name_H-M   'P 1'
#
loop_
_entity.id
_entity.type
_entity.pdbx_description
1 polymer ?
#
loop_
_entity_poly.entity_id
_entity_poly.type
_entity_poly.pdbx_seq_one_letter_code
_entity_poly.pdbx_strand_id
1 'polypeptide(L)'
;MTGILTPVLQPWIDRMPGTPGMFRIALLAVPFAILVLALLRYFAMSPWWAAFTAAIVTIVAFLCAVNVAIWVDGEMAGGDKMIRNVLDGLGGGFTGSAVMAAGISLLPAGPRDAPAWLPMLVIGTLAGTLLALDSVLNLDLVSVLYPVWQAGVAVGLTMALQQAKPAWSR
;
A
#
# COMPACT_ATOMS: atom_id res chain seq x y z
N MET A 1 2.07 -0.48 -14.95
CA MET A 1 1.78 0.91 -15.41
C MET A 1 0.93 1.73 -14.42
N THR A 2 0.47 1.17 -13.29
CA THR A 2 -0.33 1.90 -12.28
C THR A 2 0.49 2.86 -11.41
N GLY A 3 1.79 2.59 -11.22
CA GLY A 3 2.66 3.39 -10.36
C GLY A 3 2.99 4.78 -10.88
N ILE A 4 2.89 5.01 -12.19
CA ILE A 4 3.08 6.32 -12.82
C ILE A 4 1.84 7.21 -12.61
N LEU A 5 0.66 6.61 -12.44
CA LEU A 5 -0.59 7.35 -12.26
C LEU A 5 -0.67 8.05 -10.91
N THR A 6 -0.15 7.45 -9.84
CA THR A 6 -0.23 8.02 -8.48
C THR A 6 0.46 9.38 -8.33
N PRO A 7 1.73 9.56 -8.74
CA PRO A 7 2.41 10.86 -8.65
C PRO A 7 1.82 11.89 -9.62
N VAL A 8 1.23 11.45 -10.73
CA VAL A 8 0.56 12.35 -11.69
C VAL A 8 -0.82 12.77 -11.18
N LEU A 9 -1.59 11.90 -10.52
CA LEU A 9 -2.93 12.23 -9.98
C LEU A 9 -2.87 13.24 -8.83
N GLN A 10 -1.82 13.19 -8.02
CA GLN A 10 -1.68 14.01 -6.80
C GLN A 10 -1.89 15.52 -7.04
N PRO A 11 -1.18 16.17 -7.99
CA PRO A 11 -1.41 17.60 -8.27
C PRO A 11 -2.80 17.91 -8.87
N TRP A 12 -3.49 16.95 -9.49
CA TRP A 12 -4.87 17.14 -9.97
C TRP A 12 -5.89 17.05 -8.84
N ILE A 13 -5.67 16.12 -7.89
CA ILE A 13 -6.52 15.95 -6.71
C ILE A 13 -6.41 17.18 -5.79
N ASP A 14 -5.22 17.75 -5.63
CA ASP A 14 -5.01 18.94 -4.80
C ASP A 14 -5.72 20.18 -5.33
N ARG A 15 -5.98 20.23 -6.65
CA ARG A 15 -6.71 21.31 -7.32
C ARG A 15 -8.22 21.24 -7.20
N MET A 16 -8.81 20.17 -6.64
CA MET A 16 -10.27 20.05 -6.49
C MET A 16 -10.75 20.85 -5.27
N PRO A 17 -11.36 22.05 -5.40
CA PRO A 17 -11.78 22.83 -4.23
C PRO A 17 -12.96 22.14 -3.53
N GLY A 18 -12.93 22.04 -2.20
CA GLY A 18 -14.07 21.59 -1.39
C GLY A 18 -14.22 20.08 -1.16
N THR A 19 -13.32 19.23 -1.66
CA THR A 19 -13.36 17.78 -1.37
C THR A 19 -12.73 17.45 -0.01
N PRO A 20 -13.38 16.57 0.80
CA PRO A 20 -12.80 16.12 2.07
C PRO A 20 -11.43 15.47 1.87
N GLY A 21 -10.46 15.75 2.75
CA GLY A 21 -9.10 15.21 2.64
C GLY A 21 -9.04 13.69 2.52
N MET A 22 -9.92 12.96 3.22
CA MET A 22 -10.01 11.50 3.09
C MET A 22 -10.44 11.02 1.71
N PHE A 23 -11.30 11.77 1.00
CA PHE A 23 -11.72 11.42 -0.36
C PHE A 23 -10.57 11.56 -1.36
N ARG A 24 -9.73 12.58 -1.18
CA ARG A 24 -8.51 12.80 -1.97
C ARG A 24 -7.50 11.68 -1.77
N ILE A 25 -7.26 11.27 -0.53
CA ILE A 25 -6.37 10.17 -0.18
C ILE A 25 -6.92 8.83 -0.72
N ALA A 26 -8.23 8.61 -0.64
CA ALA A 26 -8.85 7.43 -1.23
C ALA A 26 -8.67 7.38 -2.75
N LEU A 27 -8.76 8.52 -3.45
CA LEU A 27 -8.50 8.59 -4.88
C LEU A 27 -7.05 8.19 -5.24
N LEU A 28 -6.07 8.58 -4.41
CA LEU A 28 -4.66 8.18 -4.58
C LEU A 28 -4.46 6.67 -4.43
N ALA A 29 -5.32 5.98 -3.67
CA ALA A 29 -5.26 4.53 -3.50
C ALA A 29 -5.80 3.75 -4.71
N VAL A 30 -6.62 4.38 -5.58
CA VAL A 30 -7.32 3.71 -6.68
C VAL A 30 -6.38 2.99 -7.67
N PRO A 31 -5.27 3.59 -8.16
CA PRO A 31 -4.35 2.89 -9.05
C PRO A 31 -3.75 1.63 -8.42
N PHE A 32 -3.49 1.66 -7.12
CA PHE A 32 -2.94 0.53 -6.38
C PHE A 32 -4.00 -0.57 -6.18
N ALA A 33 -5.24 -0.19 -5.88
CA ALA A 33 -6.36 -1.12 -5.79
C ALA A 33 -6.63 -1.84 -7.12
N ILE A 34 -6.54 -1.12 -8.25
CA ILE A 34 -6.66 -1.70 -9.60
C ILE A 34 -5.53 -2.71 -9.86
N LEU A 35 -4.29 -2.40 -9.44
CA LEU A 35 -3.16 -3.31 -9.57
C LEU A 35 -3.40 -4.61 -8.79
N VAL A 36 -3.81 -4.51 -7.52
CA VAL A 36 -4.10 -5.68 -6.67
C VAL A 36 -5.24 -6.52 -7.25
N LEU A 37 -6.29 -5.87 -7.75
CA LEU A 37 -7.39 -6.54 -8.45
C LEU A 37 -6.88 -7.31 -9.67
N ALA A 38 -6.08 -6.66 -10.53
CA ALA A 38 -5.51 -7.30 -11.71
C ALA A 38 -4.63 -8.51 -11.32
N LEU A 39 -3.77 -8.38 -10.31
CA LEU A 39 -2.88 -9.46 -9.86
C LEU A 39 -3.67 -10.68 -9.35
N LEU A 40 -4.71 -10.48 -8.54
CA LEU A 40 -5.54 -11.58 -8.05
C LEU A 40 -6.37 -12.23 -9.16
N ARG A 41 -6.78 -11.46 -10.16
CA ARG A 41 -7.51 -11.99 -11.32
C ARG A 41 -6.60 -12.80 -12.25
N TYR A 42 -5.38 -12.34 -12.49
CA TYR A 42 -4.44 -12.98 -13.42
C TYR A 42 -3.68 -14.15 -12.80
N PHE A 43 -3.18 -14.03 -11.57
CA PHE A 43 -2.30 -15.05 -10.97
C PHE A 43 -3.04 -16.05 -10.08
N ALA A 44 -4.07 -15.63 -9.36
CA ALA A 44 -4.78 -16.51 -8.42
C ALA A 44 -6.04 -17.15 -9.01
N MET A 45 -6.44 -16.80 -10.26
CA MET A 45 -7.74 -17.15 -10.86
C MET A 45 -8.91 -16.97 -9.89
N SER A 46 -8.78 -15.97 -9.01
CA SER A 46 -9.71 -15.75 -7.92
C SER A 46 -11.09 -15.39 -8.47
N PRO A 47 -12.19 -15.86 -7.83
CA PRO A 47 -13.52 -15.40 -8.18
C PRO A 47 -13.61 -13.87 -8.06
N TRP A 48 -14.42 -13.26 -8.93
CA TRP A 48 -14.55 -11.79 -9.09
C TRP A 48 -14.75 -11.07 -7.74
N TRP A 49 -15.58 -11.64 -6.87
CA TRP A 49 -15.93 -11.02 -5.59
C TRP A 49 -14.71 -10.92 -4.66
N ALA A 50 -13.85 -11.94 -4.62
CA ALA A 50 -12.67 -11.92 -3.77
C ALA A 50 -11.60 -10.93 -4.26
N ALA A 51 -11.48 -10.76 -5.59
CA ALA A 51 -10.60 -9.73 -6.15
C ALA A 51 -11.12 -8.31 -5.87
N PHE A 52 -12.44 -8.12 -5.90
CA PHE A 52 -13.05 -6.84 -5.53
C PHE A 52 -12.90 -6.54 -4.04
N THR A 53 -13.11 -7.52 -3.16
CA THR A 53 -12.88 -7.36 -1.72
C THR A 53 -11.43 -7.03 -1.42
N ALA A 54 -10.47 -7.67 -2.10
CA ALA A 54 -9.06 -7.34 -1.95
C ALA A 54 -8.75 -5.89 -2.37
N ALA A 55 -9.35 -5.41 -3.46
CA ALA A 55 -9.20 -4.02 -3.89
C ALA A 55 -9.74 -3.03 -2.85
N ILE A 56 -10.87 -3.34 -2.21
CA ILE A 56 -11.42 -2.54 -1.10
C ILE A 56 -10.45 -2.57 0.09
N VAL A 57 -9.96 -3.75 0.46
CA VAL A 57 -8.95 -3.93 1.53
C VAL A 57 -7.71 -3.08 1.24
N THR A 58 -7.27 -3.01 -0.02
CA THR A 58 -6.15 -2.16 -0.43
C THR A 58 -6.39 -0.68 -0.17
N ILE A 59 -7.60 -0.19 -0.47
CA ILE A 59 -7.98 1.20 -0.19
C ILE A 59 -7.98 1.45 1.31
N VAL A 60 -8.58 0.55 2.10
CA VAL A 60 -8.62 0.65 3.57
C VAL A 60 -7.22 0.63 4.17
N ALA A 61 -6.37 -0.30 3.72
CA ALA A 61 -4.97 -0.41 4.15
C ALA A 61 -4.18 0.87 3.87
N PHE A 62 -4.39 1.48 2.71
CA PHE A 62 -3.76 2.74 2.34
C PHE A 62 -4.24 3.90 3.23
N LEU A 63 -5.55 3.98 3.50
CA LEU A 63 -6.09 4.98 4.43
C LEU A 63 -5.52 4.82 5.85
N CYS A 64 -5.42 3.60 6.34
CA CYS A 64 -4.79 3.31 7.64
C CYS A 64 -3.32 3.71 7.66
N ALA A 65 -2.56 3.39 6.61
CA ALA A 65 -1.15 3.77 6.48
C ALA A 65 -0.95 5.29 6.56
N VAL A 66 -1.73 6.05 5.78
CA VAL A 66 -1.64 7.52 5.77
C VAL A 66 -2.08 8.11 7.10
N ASN A 67 -3.15 7.58 7.72
CA ASN A 67 -3.62 8.08 9.00
C ASN A 67 -2.60 7.84 10.12
N VAL A 68 -1.93 6.68 10.14
CA VAL A 68 -0.85 6.42 11.10
C VAL A 68 0.34 7.33 10.84
N ALA A 69 0.75 7.53 9.59
CA ALA A 69 1.84 8.44 9.26
C ALA A 69 1.56 9.88 9.75
N ILE A 70 0.34 10.40 9.54
CA ILE A 70 -0.07 11.73 10.03
C ILE A 70 -0.06 11.78 11.57
N TRP A 71 -0.52 10.71 12.23
CA TRP A 71 -0.54 10.66 13.69
C TRP A 71 0.88 10.64 14.28
N VAL A 72 1.81 9.86 13.71
CA VAL A 72 3.21 9.83 14.14
C VAL A 72 3.91 11.18 13.91
N ASP A 73 3.63 11.85 12.78
CA ASP A 73 4.19 13.18 12.47
C ASP A 73 3.69 14.21 13.49
N GLY A 74 2.42 14.12 13.87
CA GLY A 74 1.79 14.98 14.87
C GLY A 74 2.36 14.81 16.28
N GLU A 75 2.59 13.57 16.72
CA GLU A 75 3.16 13.28 18.05
C GLU A 75 4.62 13.76 18.16
N MET A 76 5.34 13.72 17.04
CA MET A 76 6.76 14.07 16.96
C MET A 76 6.99 15.49 16.43
N ALA A 77 5.99 16.38 16.50
CA ALA A 77 6.05 17.73 15.93
C ALA A 77 7.22 18.59 16.43
N GLY A 78 7.74 18.32 17.63
CA GLY A 78 8.92 18.98 18.22
C GLY A 78 10.27 18.32 17.93
N GLY A 79 10.30 17.17 17.24
CA GLY A 79 11.51 16.40 16.95
C GLY A 79 12.21 16.81 15.66
N ASP A 80 13.40 16.25 15.45
CA ASP A 80 14.15 16.43 14.20
C ASP A 80 13.34 15.91 13.00
N LYS A 81 13.26 16.74 11.94
CA LYS A 81 12.45 16.46 10.74
C LYS A 81 12.81 15.13 10.09
N MET A 82 14.09 14.73 10.13
CA MET A 82 14.53 13.47 9.53
C MET A 82 14.03 12.28 10.34
N ILE A 83 14.18 12.33 11.68
CA ILE A 83 13.71 11.27 12.59
C ILE A 83 12.20 11.09 12.47
N ARG A 84 11.46 12.19 12.43
CA ARG A 84 10.01 12.20 12.30
C ARG A 84 9.55 11.47 11.04
N ASN A 85 10.06 11.87 9.87
CA ASN A 85 9.68 11.23 8.60
C ASN A 85 10.08 9.75 8.53
N VAL A 86 11.22 9.36 9.10
CA VAL A 86 11.57 7.92 9.19
C VAL A 86 10.52 7.16 9.98
N LEU A 87 10.08 7.68 11.12
CA LEU A 87 9.08 7.06 11.97
C LEU A 87 7.68 7.05 11.31
N ASP A 88 7.31 8.12 10.61
CA ASP A 88 6.06 8.20 9.85
C ASP A 88 6.02 7.15 8.74
N GLY A 89 7.13 7.03 8.00
CA GLY A 89 7.28 6.06 6.92
C GLY A 89 7.32 4.62 7.41
N LEU A 90 7.98 4.35 8.54
CA LEU A 90 7.97 3.04 9.21
C LEU A 90 6.55 2.70 9.69
N GLY A 91 5.90 3.61 10.42
CA GLY A 91 4.57 3.41 10.99
C GLY A 91 3.50 3.23 9.91
N GLY A 92 3.49 4.10 8.91
CA GLY A 92 2.57 4.00 7.77
C GLY A 92 2.83 2.76 6.92
N GLY A 93 4.09 2.49 6.57
CA GLY A 93 4.47 1.33 5.75
C GLY A 93 4.17 -0.02 6.43
N PHE A 94 4.46 -0.13 7.72
CA PHE A 94 4.10 -1.32 8.51
C PHE A 94 2.59 -1.47 8.64
N THR A 95 1.87 -0.41 8.99
CA THR A 95 0.41 -0.47 9.18
C THR A 95 -0.30 -0.86 7.87
N GLY A 96 0.06 -0.22 6.75
CA GLY A 96 -0.54 -0.53 5.46
C GLY A 96 -0.30 -1.98 5.03
N SER A 97 0.94 -2.47 5.17
CA SER A 97 1.27 -3.85 4.81
C SER A 97 0.61 -4.87 5.74
N ALA A 98 0.51 -4.58 7.04
CA ALA A 98 -0.16 -5.44 8.02
C ALA A 98 -1.68 -5.52 7.78
N VAL A 99 -2.35 -4.39 7.55
CA VAL A 99 -3.79 -4.36 7.25
C VAL A 99 -4.08 -5.12 5.95
N MET A 100 -3.22 -4.96 4.93
CA MET A 100 -3.37 -5.69 3.68
C MET A 100 -3.15 -7.20 3.85
N ALA A 101 -2.10 -7.61 4.57
CA ALA A 101 -1.85 -9.03 4.87
C ALA A 101 -2.99 -9.66 5.67
N ALA A 102 -3.50 -8.95 6.69
CA ALA A 102 -4.66 -9.39 7.47
C ALA A 102 -5.92 -9.49 6.61
N GLY A 103 -6.22 -8.47 5.80
CA GLY A 103 -7.43 -8.47 4.97
C GLY A 103 -7.40 -9.51 3.86
N ILE A 104 -6.25 -9.76 3.23
CA ILE A 104 -6.13 -10.77 2.16
C ILE A 104 -6.06 -12.19 2.74
N SER A 105 -5.44 -12.42 3.90
CA SER A 105 -5.42 -13.75 4.54
C SER A 105 -6.82 -14.24 4.97
N LEU A 106 -7.76 -13.33 5.17
CA LEU A 106 -9.18 -13.66 5.41
C LEU A 106 -9.93 -14.06 4.13
N LEU A 107 -9.38 -13.76 2.95
CA LEU A 107 -9.97 -14.18 1.68
C LEU A 107 -9.65 -15.65 1.40
N PRO A 108 -10.54 -16.39 0.70
CA PRO A 108 -10.31 -17.81 0.38
C PRO A 108 -9.03 -18.06 -0.45
N ALA A 109 -8.55 -17.03 -1.16
CA ALA A 109 -7.36 -17.09 -2.01
C ALA A 109 -6.08 -16.67 -1.26
N GLY A 110 -6.17 -16.15 -0.04
CA GLY A 110 -5.02 -15.64 0.70
C GLY A 110 -4.26 -16.73 1.45
N PRO A 111 -2.91 -16.72 1.47
CA PRO A 111 -2.14 -17.58 2.34
C PRO A 111 -2.49 -17.32 3.81
N ARG A 112 -2.79 -18.40 4.55
CA ARG A 112 -3.07 -18.33 6.00
C ARG A 112 -1.80 -18.40 6.85
N ASP A 113 -0.68 -18.82 6.26
CA ASP A 113 0.59 -18.92 6.94
C ASP A 113 1.18 -17.53 7.15
N ALA A 114 1.29 -17.11 8.41
CA ALA A 114 1.92 -15.85 8.82
C ALA A 114 3.30 -15.58 8.16
N PRO A 115 4.23 -16.56 8.03
CA PRO A 115 5.52 -16.29 7.42
C PRO A 115 5.46 -15.97 5.92
N ALA A 116 4.39 -16.34 5.21
CA ALA A 116 4.23 -16.01 3.79
C ALA A 116 4.08 -14.50 3.55
N TRP A 117 3.68 -13.75 4.57
CA TRP A 117 3.47 -12.30 4.52
C TRP A 117 4.71 -11.49 4.90
N LEU A 118 5.73 -12.12 5.50
CA LEU A 118 6.95 -11.43 5.95
C LEU A 118 7.64 -10.62 4.86
N PRO A 119 7.84 -11.12 3.62
CA PRO A 119 8.46 -10.33 2.56
C PRO A 119 7.67 -9.05 2.26
N MET A 120 6.34 -9.13 2.29
CA MET A 120 5.46 -7.99 2.01
C MET A 120 5.48 -6.96 3.14
N LEU A 121 5.54 -7.39 4.40
CA LEU A 121 5.72 -6.51 5.56
C LEU A 121 7.05 -5.77 5.50
N VAL A 122 8.14 -6.49 5.21
CA VAL A 122 9.49 -5.92 5.10
C VAL A 122 9.53 -4.90 3.96
N ILE A 123 9.06 -5.27 2.77
CA ILE A 123 9.05 -4.37 1.61
C ILE A 123 8.16 -3.15 1.87
N GLY A 124 6.96 -3.34 2.39
CA GLY A 124 6.01 -2.24 2.67
C GLY A 124 6.56 -1.25 3.69
N THR A 125 7.22 -1.75 4.74
CA THR A 125 7.85 -0.94 5.79
C THR A 125 9.06 -0.17 5.27
N LEU A 126 9.97 -0.84 4.55
CA LEU A 126 11.17 -0.21 3.98
C LEU A 126 10.80 0.85 2.95
N ALA A 127 9.91 0.52 2.02
CA ALA A 127 9.56 1.43 0.96
C ALA A 127 8.64 2.59 1.44
N GLY A 128 7.85 2.38 2.51
CA GLY A 128 7.19 3.49 3.23
C GLY A 128 8.19 4.46 3.87
N THR A 129 9.25 3.93 4.47
CA THR A 129 10.35 4.73 5.04
C THR A 129 11.12 5.52 3.97
N LEU A 130 11.42 4.87 2.84
CA LEU A 130 12.08 5.51 1.70
C LEU A 130 11.23 6.64 1.09
N LEU A 131 9.92 6.46 0.97
CA LEU A 131 9.00 7.50 0.50
C LEU A 131 8.99 8.73 1.43
N ALA A 132 8.99 8.49 2.75
CA ALA A 132 9.02 9.58 3.71
C ALA A 132 10.38 10.31 3.71
N LEU A 133 11.50 9.57 3.56
CA LEU A 133 12.84 10.15 3.45
C LEU A 133 13.04 10.98 2.17
N ASP A 134 12.49 10.54 1.04
CA ASP A 134 12.55 11.28 -0.22
C ASP A 134 11.94 12.69 -0.08
N SER A 135 10.83 12.82 0.66
CA SER A 135 10.20 14.11 0.95
C SER A 135 11.08 15.06 1.80
N VAL A 136 11.98 14.51 2.63
CA VAL A 136 12.91 15.28 3.47
C VAL A 136 14.16 15.67 2.70
N LEU A 137 14.69 14.73 1.92
CA LEU A 137 15.92 14.91 1.15
C LEU A 137 15.68 15.66 -0.17
N ASN A 138 14.42 15.93 -0.52
CA ASN A 138 13.98 16.66 -1.70
C ASN A 138 14.58 16.07 -2.99
N LEU A 139 14.66 14.74 -3.06
CA LEU A 139 15.30 14.03 -4.17
C LEU A 139 14.37 13.89 -5.39
N ASP A 140 13.12 14.41 -5.31
CA ASP A 140 12.07 14.33 -6.33
C ASP A 140 11.78 12.90 -6.85
N LEU A 141 12.16 11.88 -6.06
CA LEU A 141 12.02 10.47 -6.43
C LEU A 141 10.62 9.93 -6.16
N VAL A 142 9.68 10.70 -5.60
CA VAL A 142 8.29 10.28 -5.32
C VAL A 142 7.67 9.62 -6.56
N SER A 143 7.97 10.18 -7.73
CA SER A 143 7.52 9.71 -9.04
C SER A 143 8.03 8.30 -9.42
N VAL A 144 9.17 7.88 -8.86
CA VAL A 144 9.85 6.59 -9.09
C VAL A 144 9.61 5.62 -7.93
N LEU A 145 9.65 6.11 -6.70
CA LEU A 145 9.47 5.34 -5.47
C LEU A 145 8.07 4.78 -5.33
N TYR A 146 7.02 5.52 -5.73
CA TYR A 146 5.65 5.00 -5.72
C TYR A 146 5.47 3.77 -6.63
N PRO A 147 5.89 3.80 -7.91
CA PRO A 147 5.87 2.61 -8.76
C PRO A 147 6.70 1.44 -8.21
N VAL A 148 7.88 1.72 -7.65
CA VAL A 148 8.75 0.68 -7.08
C VAL A 148 8.13 0.07 -5.83
N TRP A 149 7.51 0.88 -4.96
CA TRP A 149 6.75 0.42 -3.80
C TRP A 149 5.57 -0.46 -4.23
N GLN A 150 4.78 -0.03 -5.21
CA GLN A 150 3.66 -0.82 -5.75
C GLN A 150 4.14 -2.14 -6.36
N ALA A 151 5.26 -2.12 -7.10
CA ALA A 151 5.86 -3.32 -7.69
C ALA A 151 6.39 -4.27 -6.62
N GLY A 152 7.04 -3.76 -5.58
CA GLY A 152 7.55 -4.55 -4.47
C GLY A 152 6.43 -5.25 -3.69
N VAL A 153 5.37 -4.51 -3.36
CA VAL A 153 4.19 -5.10 -2.69
C VAL A 153 3.46 -6.07 -3.61
N ALA A 154 3.37 -5.79 -4.91
CA ALA A 154 2.81 -6.70 -5.90
C ALA A 154 3.59 -8.02 -5.99
N VAL A 155 4.93 -7.95 -6.03
CA VAL A 155 5.80 -9.14 -6.04
C VAL A 155 5.66 -9.92 -4.75
N GLY A 156 5.68 -9.26 -3.58
CA GLY A 156 5.46 -9.91 -2.28
C GLY A 156 4.11 -10.61 -2.20
N LEU A 157 3.04 -9.94 -2.66
CA LEU A 157 1.71 -10.53 -2.75
C LEU A 157 1.68 -11.73 -3.70
N THR A 158 2.33 -11.62 -4.86
CA THR A 158 2.37 -12.70 -5.85
C THR A 158 3.14 -13.92 -5.31
N MET A 159 4.27 -13.70 -4.63
CA MET A 159 5.04 -14.76 -3.97
C MET A 159 4.22 -15.45 -2.88
N ALA A 160 3.51 -14.67 -2.05
CA ALA A 160 2.65 -15.22 -1.02
C ALA A 160 1.51 -16.07 -1.64
N LEU A 161 0.88 -15.57 -2.72
CA LEU A 161 -0.17 -16.28 -3.43
C LEU A 161 0.34 -17.54 -4.14
N GLN A 162 1.56 -17.56 -4.67
CA GLN A 162 2.17 -18.76 -5.28
C GLN A 162 2.47 -19.86 -4.26
N GLN A 163 2.75 -19.48 -3.00
CA GLN A 163 2.94 -20.44 -1.91
C GLN A 163 1.61 -21.03 -1.41
N ALA A 164 0.50 -20.31 -1.58
CA ALA A 164 -0.84 -20.81 -1.28
C ALA A 164 -1.34 -21.72 -2.42
N LYS A 165 -1.50 -23.03 -2.16
CA LYS A 165 -2.27 -23.89 -3.08
C LYS A 165 -3.72 -23.39 -3.15
N PRO A 166 -4.26 -23.02 -4.33
CA PRO A 166 -5.61 -22.48 -4.42
C PRO A 166 -6.62 -23.55 -3.98
N ALA A 167 -7.45 -23.22 -2.99
CA ALA A 167 -8.47 -24.12 -2.44
C ALA A 167 -9.54 -24.55 -3.46
N TRP A 168 -9.58 -23.92 -4.64
CA TRP A 168 -10.50 -24.22 -5.74
C TRP A 168 -10.02 -25.33 -6.67
N SER A 169 -8.80 -25.86 -6.52
CA SER A 169 -8.29 -26.95 -7.36
C SER A 169 -8.62 -28.36 -6.82
N ARG A 170 -9.69 -28.49 -6.02
CA ARG A 170 -10.23 -29.77 -5.53
C ARG A 170 -11.71 -29.86 -5.83
#